data_AF-A0A376L6M4-F1
#
_entry.id   AF-A0A376L6M4-F1
#
_cell.length_a   1.000
_cell.length_b   1.000
_cell.length_c   1.000
_cell.angle_alpha   90.00
_cell.angle_beta   90.00
_cell.angle_gamma   90.00
#
_symmetry.space_group_name_H-M   'P 1'
#
loop_
_entity.id
_entity.type
_entity.pdbx_description
1 polymer ?
#
loop_
_entity_poly.entity_id
_entity_poly.type
_entity_poly.pdbx_seq_one_letter_code
_entity_poly.pdbx_strand_id
1 'polypeptide(L)'
;MIHALRDIIKHTPDLLSVRWKREGFISDHAARSKGKETPINLLGFKDGTANPDSQNAKLMQKVVWVTADQQEPAWTIGGSYQAVRLIQFRVEILGQNAAERAADDIWS
;
A
#
# COMPACT_ATOMS: atom_id res chain seq x y z
N MET A 1 -12.99 8.19 5.68
CA MET A 1 -12.67 6.77 5.93
C MET A 1 -13.60 6.15 6.98
N ILE A 2 -13.66 6.68 8.22
CA ILE A 2 -14.52 6.10 9.29
C ILE A 2 -16.01 6.11 8.93
N HIS A 3 -16.53 7.19 8.34
CA HIS A 3 -17.94 7.27 7.92
C HIS A 3 -18.32 6.16 6.93
N ALA A 4 -17.57 6.00 5.85
CA ALA A 4 -17.82 4.95 4.87
C ALA A 4 -17.77 3.53 5.48
N LEU A 5 -16.81 3.26 6.38
CA LEU A 5 -16.76 1.98 7.08
C LEU A 5 -18.02 1.74 7.94
N ARG A 6 -18.48 2.77 8.67
CA ARG A 6 -19.72 2.69 9.44
C ARG A 6 -20.93 2.44 8.55
N ASP A 7 -20.99 3.10 7.39
CA ASP A 7 -22.09 2.93 6.45
C ASP A 7 -22.14 1.50 5.91
N ILE A 8 -21.00 0.90 5.55
CA ILE A 8 -20.96 -0.51 5.13
C ILE A 8 -21.47 -1.42 6.25
N ILE A 9 -20.91 -1.31 7.46
CA ILE A 9 -21.30 -2.15 8.62
C ILE A 9 -22.80 -2.01 8.91
N LYS A 10 -23.33 -0.79 8.83
CA LYS A 10 -24.75 -0.51 9.08
C LYS A 10 -25.68 -1.23 8.10
N HIS A 11 -25.25 -1.43 6.85
CA HIS A 11 -26.07 -2.06 5.80
C HIS A 11 -25.78 -3.55 5.59
N THR A 12 -24.82 -4.13 6.30
CA THR A 12 -24.46 -5.56 6.20
C THR A 12 -24.29 -6.26 7.57
N PRO A 13 -25.14 -6.00 8.58
CA PRO A 13 -24.89 -6.45 9.95
C PRO A 13 -24.97 -7.98 10.13
N ASP A 14 -25.70 -8.67 9.26
CA ASP A 14 -25.92 -10.12 9.24
C ASP A 14 -25.04 -10.85 8.21
N LEU A 15 -24.36 -10.09 7.33
CA LEU A 15 -23.53 -10.64 6.26
C LEU A 15 -22.02 -10.51 6.53
N LEU A 16 -21.59 -9.46 7.25
CA LEU A 16 -20.18 -9.14 7.45
C LEU A 16 -19.86 -8.92 8.93
N SER A 17 -18.64 -9.34 9.31
CA SER A 17 -18.05 -9.02 10.61
C SER A 17 -16.62 -8.52 10.41
N VAL A 18 -16.24 -7.49 11.17
CA VAL A 18 -14.90 -6.91 11.10
C VAL A 18 -13.90 -7.86 11.77
N ARG A 19 -12.97 -8.40 10.99
CA ARG A 19 -11.91 -9.27 11.52
C ARG A 19 -10.76 -8.48 12.15
N TRP A 20 -10.29 -7.43 11.49
CA TRP A 20 -9.23 -6.55 11.97
C TRP A 20 -9.30 -5.21 11.23
N LYS A 21 -8.67 -4.16 11.79
CA LYS A 21 -8.56 -2.84 11.16
C LYS A 21 -7.24 -2.18 11.55
N ARG A 22 -6.57 -1.56 10.57
CA ARG A 22 -5.44 -0.66 10.78
C ARG A 22 -5.68 0.63 10.01
N GLU A 23 -5.49 1.77 10.66
CA GLU A 23 -5.49 3.08 9.98
C GLU A 23 -4.04 3.48 9.66
N GLY A 24 -3.86 4.18 8.55
CA GLY A 24 -2.55 4.65 8.09
C GLY A 24 -2.64 6.10 7.60
N PHE A 25 -1.49 6.75 7.52
CA PHE A 25 -1.35 8.12 7.06
C PHE A 25 -0.03 8.30 6.32
N ILE A 26 0.04 9.35 5.50
CA ILE A 26 1.27 9.90 4.91
C ILE A 26 1.32 11.39 5.24
N SER A 27 2.45 12.07 5.03
CA SER A 27 2.54 13.50 5.30
C SER A 27 1.56 14.30 4.43
N ASP A 28 0.96 15.34 5.02
CA ASP A 28 -0.03 16.19 4.35
C ASP A 28 0.51 16.84 3.06
N HIS A 29 1.80 17.20 3.06
CA HIS A 29 2.45 17.80 1.89
C HIS A 29 2.54 16.79 0.73
N ALA A 30 3.05 15.59 1.00
CA ALA A 30 3.15 14.53 0.01
C ALA A 30 1.76 14.13 -0.51
N ALA A 31 0.76 14.03 0.37
CA ALA A 31 -0.62 13.74 -0.01
C ALA A 31 -1.19 14.79 -0.98
N ARG A 32 -0.96 16.09 -0.70
CA ARG A 32 -1.44 17.19 -1.55
C ARG A 32 -0.71 17.29 -2.89
N SER A 33 0.49 16.74 -3.00
CA SER A 33 1.28 16.71 -4.23
C SER A 33 0.65 15.88 -5.36
N LYS A 34 -0.33 15.01 -5.03
CA LYS A 34 -0.98 14.07 -5.97
C LYS A 34 0.03 13.18 -6.72
N GLY A 35 1.04 12.67 -5.99
CA GLY A 35 2.04 11.75 -6.54
C GLY A 35 3.24 12.44 -7.20
N LYS A 36 3.35 13.77 -7.10
CA LYS A 36 4.55 14.51 -7.56
C LYS A 36 5.71 14.44 -6.57
N GLU A 37 5.41 14.27 -5.29
CA GLU A 37 6.40 14.11 -4.23
C GLU A 37 6.31 12.69 -3.67
N THR A 38 7.48 12.05 -3.50
CA THR A 38 7.57 10.74 -2.88
C THR A 38 7.33 10.86 -1.37
N PRO A 39 6.34 10.16 -0.79
CA PRO A 39 6.12 10.15 0.65
C PRO A 39 7.36 9.67 1.41
N ILE A 40 7.53 10.17 2.64
CA ILE A 40 8.55 9.69 3.57
C ILE A 40 7.92 8.73 4.56
N ASN A 41 8.49 7.54 4.74
CA ASN A 41 8.03 6.55 5.71
C ASN A 41 8.46 6.91 7.15
N LEU A 42 8.00 6.14 8.14
CA LEU A 42 8.32 6.40 9.56
C LEU A 42 9.80 6.26 9.92
N LEU A 43 10.62 5.72 9.01
CA LEU A 43 12.08 5.60 9.16
C LEU A 43 12.83 6.81 8.58
N GLY A 44 12.13 7.76 7.95
CA GLY A 44 12.75 8.96 7.36
C GLY A 44 13.18 8.81 5.89
N PHE A 45 12.84 7.70 5.23
CA PHE A 45 13.21 7.47 3.83
C PHE A 45 12.07 7.76 2.85
N LYS A 46 12.42 8.25 1.65
CA LYS A 46 11.50 8.31 0.51
C LYS A 46 11.05 6.89 0.12
N ASP A 47 9.74 6.67 0.15
CA ASP A 47 9.12 5.38 -0.12
C ASP A 47 8.20 5.49 -1.35
N GLY A 48 8.53 4.72 -2.40
CA GLY A 48 7.82 4.72 -3.68
C GLY A 48 8.55 5.38 -4.86
N THR A 49 9.82 5.79 -4.71
CA THR A 49 10.63 6.40 -5.79
C THR A 49 10.74 5.51 -7.03
N ALA A 50 10.92 4.20 -6.83
CA ALA A 50 11.11 3.23 -7.90
C ALA A 50 9.80 2.54 -8.33
N ASN A 51 8.64 3.04 -7.90
CA ASN A 51 7.38 2.46 -8.32
C ASN A 51 7.19 2.60 -9.84
N PRO A 52 6.60 1.59 -10.50
CA PRO A 52 6.18 1.70 -11.89
C PRO A 52 5.31 2.94 -12.11
N ASP A 53 5.50 3.62 -13.25
CA ASP A 53 4.64 4.75 -13.62
C ASP A 53 3.20 4.27 -13.82
N SER A 54 2.32 4.69 -12.91
CA SER A 54 0.91 4.32 -12.89
C SER A 54 0.10 4.93 -14.03
N GLN A 55 0.64 5.96 -14.71
CA GLN A 55 0.01 6.56 -15.89
C GLN A 55 0.36 5.82 -17.19
N ASN A 56 1.39 4.97 -17.17
CA ASN A 56 1.77 4.16 -18.31
C ASN A 56 0.90 2.90 -18.39
N ALA A 57 -0.18 2.96 -19.16
CA ALA A 57 -1.14 1.88 -19.30
C ALA A 57 -0.51 0.55 -19.78
N LYS A 58 0.47 0.60 -20.70
CA LYS A 58 1.15 -0.62 -21.19
C LYS A 58 1.99 -1.27 -20.09
N LEU A 59 2.68 -0.46 -19.28
CA LEU A 59 3.43 -0.96 -18.15
C LEU A 59 2.50 -1.55 -17.08
N MET A 60 1.35 -0.92 -16.81
CA MET A 60 0.37 -1.43 -15.85
C MET A 60 -0.26 -2.75 -16.30
N GLN A 61 -0.57 -2.92 -17.59
CA GLN A 61 -1.01 -4.21 -18.14
C GLN A 61 0.01 -5.32 -17.93
N LYS A 62 1.31 -4.98 -17.98
CA LYS A 62 2.38 -5.96 -17.78
C LYS A 62 2.63 -6.30 -16.31
N VAL A 63 2.46 -5.35 -15.39
CA VAL A 63 2.95 -5.47 -14.00
C VAL A 63 1.84 -5.58 -12.96
N VAL A 64 0.68 -4.98 -13.18
CA VAL A 64 -0.36 -4.83 -12.15
C VAL A 64 -1.62 -5.62 -12.46
N TRP A 65 -2.08 -5.56 -13.71
CA TRP A 65 -3.37 -6.13 -14.10
C TRP A 65 -3.25 -7.57 -14.57
N VAL A 66 -4.25 -8.38 -14.21
CA VAL A 66 -4.44 -9.69 -14.82
C VAL A 66 -4.94 -9.51 -16.26
N THR A 67 -4.28 -10.17 -17.20
CA THR A 67 -4.56 -10.09 -18.64
C THR A 67 -4.98 -11.45 -19.20
N ALA A 68 -5.67 -11.44 -20.35
CA ALA A 68 -6.27 -12.65 -20.93
C ALA A 68 -5.25 -13.71 -21.39
N ASP A 69 -3.99 -13.32 -21.57
CA ASP A 69 -2.87 -14.20 -21.93
C ASP A 69 -2.29 -14.98 -20.74
N GLN A 70 -2.72 -14.65 -19.51
CA GLN A 70 -2.33 -15.36 -18.30
C GLN A 70 -3.25 -16.58 -18.07
N GLN A 71 -2.75 -17.60 -17.38
CA GLN A 71 -3.50 -18.82 -17.07
C GLN A 71 -4.44 -18.63 -15.88
N GLU A 72 -5.26 -17.59 -15.92
CA GLU A 72 -6.19 -17.21 -14.87
C GLU A 72 -7.65 -17.34 -15.32
N PRO A 73 -8.61 -17.58 -14.41
CA PRO A 73 -10.02 -17.61 -14.76
C PRO A 73 -10.48 -16.29 -15.39
N ALA A 74 -11.30 -16.34 -16.44
CA ALA A 74 -11.69 -15.14 -17.20
C ALA A 74 -12.30 -13.99 -16.36
N TRP A 75 -12.91 -14.31 -15.21
CA TRP A 75 -13.50 -13.29 -14.31
C TRP A 75 -12.45 -12.44 -13.57
N THR A 76 -11.19 -12.88 -13.50
CA THR A 76 -10.11 -12.14 -12.84
C THR A 76 -9.47 -11.09 -13.74
N ILE A 77 -9.73 -11.11 -15.06
CA ILE A 77 -9.18 -10.16 -16.03
C ILE A 77 -9.53 -8.73 -15.63
N GLY A 78 -8.52 -7.86 -15.56
CA GLY A 78 -8.64 -6.49 -15.06
C GLY A 78 -8.57 -6.37 -13.53
N GLY A 79 -8.54 -7.48 -12.81
CA GLY A 79 -8.22 -7.55 -11.38
C GLY A 79 -6.71 -7.45 -11.11
N SER A 80 -6.34 -7.50 -9.83
CA SER A 80 -4.95 -7.49 -9.38
C SER A 80 -4.82 -8.27 -8.07
N TYR A 81 -3.65 -8.86 -7.83
CA TYR A 81 -3.35 -9.50 -6.56
C TYR A 81 -2.91 -8.45 -5.54
N GLN A 82 -3.43 -8.56 -4.31
CA GLN A 82 -3.06 -7.67 -3.22
C GLN A 82 -2.36 -8.44 -2.09
N ALA A 83 -1.15 -8.02 -1.76
CA ALA A 83 -0.44 -8.46 -0.57
C ALA A 83 -0.42 -7.33 0.47
N VAL A 84 -0.84 -7.61 1.70
CA VAL A 84 -0.83 -6.66 2.82
C VAL A 84 0.01 -7.21 3.97
N ARG A 85 0.95 -6.40 4.47
CA ARG A 85 1.79 -6.74 5.63
C ARG A 85 1.71 -5.63 6.68
N LEU A 86 1.49 -6.02 7.94
CA LEU A 86 1.61 -5.13 9.09
C LEU A 86 3.05 -5.25 9.62
N ILE A 87 3.88 -4.25 9.33
CA ILE A 87 5.30 -4.25 9.70
C ILE A 87 5.49 -3.28 10.87
N GLN A 88 6.00 -3.80 11.98
CA GLN A 88 6.31 -2.99 13.17
C GLN A 88 7.75 -2.53 13.14
N PHE A 89 7.97 -1.23 13.33
CA PHE A 89 9.31 -0.66 13.48
C PHE A 89 9.64 -0.40 14.95
N ARG A 90 10.89 -0.65 15.35
CA ARG A 90 11.44 -0.28 16.67
C ARG A 90 12.06 1.12 16.59
N VAL A 91 11.21 2.15 16.53
CA VAL A 91 11.64 3.55 16.31
C VAL A 91 12.52 4.12 17.42
N GLU A 92 12.40 3.63 18.65
CA GLU A 92 13.19 4.09 19.81
C GLU A 92 14.67 3.67 19.73
N ILE A 93 14.96 2.55 19.07
CA ILE A 93 16.32 2.04 18.87
C ILE A 93 16.96 2.69 17.64
N LEU A 94 16.14 3.28 16.77
CA LEU A 94 16.57 3.96 15.56
C LEU A 94 17.22 5.30 15.93
N GLY A 95 18.51 5.28 16.31
CA GLY A 95 19.31 6.48 16.49
C GLY A 95 19.55 7.23 15.17
N GLN A 96 20.14 8.44 15.23
CA GLN A 96 20.41 9.26 14.03
C GLN A 96 21.30 8.59 12.97
N ASN A 97 22.02 7.50 13.32
CA ASN A 97 22.87 6.72 12.42
C ASN A 97 22.24 5.38 11.99
N ALA A 98 20.98 5.09 12.37
CA ALA A 98 20.34 3.79 12.14
C ALA A 98 19.63 3.66 10.78
N ALA A 99 19.61 4.74 9.99
CA ALA A 99 19.11 4.78 8.63
C ALA A 99 19.77 3.70 7.75
N GLU A 100 21.09 3.52 7.88
CA GLU A 100 21.85 2.54 7.08
C GLU A 100 21.54 1.08 7.44
N ARG A 101 21.22 0.77 8.70
CA ARG A 101 20.91 -0.60 9.17
C ARG A 101 19.48 -1.04 8.91
N ALA A 102 18.53 -0.12 8.88
CA ALA A 102 17.11 -0.46 8.71
C ALA A 102 16.77 -1.00 7.31
N ALA A 103 17.62 -0.72 6.31
CA ALA A 103 17.45 -1.24 4.95
C ALA A 103 17.72 -2.76 4.86
N ASP A 104 18.68 -3.27 5.62
CA ASP A 104 19.08 -4.68 5.55
C ASP A 104 18.06 -5.62 6.21
N ASP A 105 17.43 -5.20 7.32
CA ASP A 105 16.48 -6.03 8.08
C ASP A 105 15.10 -6.22 7.38
N ILE A 106 14.75 -5.38 6.40
CA ILE A 106 13.43 -5.43 5.74
C ILE A 106 13.39 -6.48 4.62
N TRP A 107 14.55 -6.89 4.11
CA TRP A 107 14.67 -7.79 2.95
C TRP A 107 15.27 -9.18 3.27
N SER A 108 15.63 -9.43 4.54
CA SER A 108 16.00 -10.76 5.05
C SER A 108 14.79 -11.52 5.60
#